data_AF-A0A957T0S1-F1
#
_entry.id   AF-A0A957T0S1-F1
#
_cell.length_a   1.000
_cell.length_b   1.000
_cell.length_c   1.000
_cell.angle_alpha   90.00
_cell.angle_beta   90.00
_cell.angle_gamma   90.00
#
_symmetry.space_group_name_H-M   'P 1'
#
loop_
_entity.id
_entity.type
_entity.pdbx_description
1 polymer ?
#
loop_
_entity_poly.entity_id
_entity_poly.type
_entity_poly.pdbx_seq_one_letter_code
_entity_poly.pdbx_strand_id
1 'polypeptide(L)'
;MVTLDQAINTVLALPPQQQEMLLEIVYRRQVAARRQEIAQDAQHSLAAYRAGQLAPQPLEEILAELHAGLDDEDEDITSHQ
;
A
#
# COMPACT_ATOMS: atom_id res chain seq x y z
N MET A 1 2.52 17.09 16.73
CA MET A 1 3.12 16.23 15.69
C MET A 1 4.32 15.56 16.33
N VAL A 2 4.41 14.23 16.30
CA VAL A 2 5.60 13.52 16.80
C VAL A 2 6.59 13.42 15.64
N THR A 3 7.87 13.70 15.88
CA THR A 3 8.92 13.52 14.85
C THR A 3 9.34 12.06 14.77
N LEU A 4 9.91 11.64 13.64
CA LEU A 4 10.42 10.29 13.47
C LEU A 4 11.45 9.94 14.56
N ASP A 5 12.39 10.86 14.85
CA ASP A 5 13.38 10.68 15.92
C ASP A 5 12.74 10.49 17.30
N GLN A 6 11.69 11.27 17.63
CA GLN A 6 10.98 11.08 18.90
C GLN A 6 10.28 9.73 18.96
N ALA A 7 9.68 9.27 17.86
CA ALA A 7 9.05 7.96 17.80
C ALA A 7 10.07 6.83 17.99
N ILE A 8 11.21 6.89 17.30
CA ILE A 8 12.29 5.90 17.42
C ILE A 8 12.80 5.85 18.86
N ASN A 9 13.13 7.00 19.46
CA ASN A 9 13.60 7.05 20.84
C ASN A 9 12.57 6.47 21.83
N THR A 10 11.28 6.68 21.58
CA THR A 10 10.21 6.11 22.41
C THR A 10 10.13 4.60 22.28
N VAL A 11 10.28 4.05 21.07
CA VAL A 11 10.30 2.60 20.84
C VAL A 11 11.55 1.97 21.47
N LEU A 12 12.72 2.60 21.32
CA LEU A 12 13.98 2.11 21.91
C LEU A 12 13.97 2.10 23.45
N ALA A 13 13.11 2.90 24.09
CA ALA A 13 12.91 2.87 25.53
C ALA A 13 12.10 1.65 26.02
N LEU A 14 11.45 0.90 25.13
CA LEU A 14 10.73 -0.32 25.47
C LEU A 14 11.71 -1.50 25.70
N PRO A 15 11.35 -2.50 26.52
CA PRO A 15 12.08 -3.77 26.58
C PRO A 15 12.19 -4.44 25.20
N PRO A 16 13.27 -5.19 24.91
CA PRO A 16 13.49 -5.81 23.60
C PRO A 16 12.29 -6.60 23.06
N GLN A 17 11.64 -7.39 23.92
CA GLN A 17 10.45 -8.16 23.54
C GLN A 17 9.27 -7.27 23.12
N GLN A 18 9.09 -6.13 23.79
CA GLN A 18 8.04 -5.19 23.45
C GLN A 18 8.35 -4.41 22.16
N GLN A 19 9.63 -4.18 21.86
CA GLN A 19 10.03 -3.61 20.57
C GLN A 19 9.66 -4.53 19.41
N GLU A 20 9.98 -5.83 19.53
CA GLU A 20 9.62 -6.85 18.53
C GLU A 20 8.11 -6.96 18.35
N MET A 21 7.35 -6.99 19.45
CA MET A 21 5.89 -7.01 19.39
C MET A 21 5.33 -5.76 18.70
N LEU A 22 5.88 -4.58 18.99
CA LEU A 22 5.41 -3.34 18.39
C LEU A 22 5.68 -3.32 16.88
N LEU A 23 6.84 -3.79 16.44
CA LEU A 23 7.17 -3.94 15.03
C LEU A 23 6.13 -4.82 14.30
N GLU A 24 5.80 -5.97 14.89
CA GLU A 24 4.80 -6.88 14.32
C GLU A 24 3.41 -6.24 14.24
N ILE A 25 2.98 -5.53 15.30
CA ILE A 25 1.68 -4.87 15.34
C ILE A 25 1.59 -3.78 14.25
N VAL A 26 2.62 -2.95 14.13
CA VAL A 26 2.65 -1.87 13.12
C VAL A 26 2.58 -2.47 11.72
N TYR A 27 3.39 -3.49 11.44
CA TYR A 27 3.37 -4.17 10.15
C TYR A 27 1.99 -4.75 9.81
N ARG A 28 1.38 -5.49 10.75
CA ARG A 28 0.04 -6.07 10.54
C ARG A 28 -1.02 -5.00 10.28
N ARG A 29 -0.94 -3.85 10.95
CA ARG A 29 -1.86 -2.73 10.73
C ARG A 29 -1.69 -2.11 9.34
N GLN A 30 -0.46 -1.94 8.86
CA GLN A 30 -0.20 -1.45 7.50
C GLN A 30 -0.77 -2.40 6.44
N VAL A 31 -0.55 -3.70 6.59
CA VAL A 31 -1.13 -4.72 5.68
C VAL A 31 -2.66 -4.68 5.73
N ALA A 32 -3.27 -4.56 6.91
CA ALA A 32 -4.71 -4.48 7.04
C ALA A 32 -5.28 -3.21 6.36
N ALA A 33 -4.62 -2.07 6.51
CA ALA A 33 -5.02 -0.82 5.87
C ALA A 33 -4.96 -0.94 4.34
N ARG A 34 -3.85 -1.45 3.79
CA ARG A 34 -3.71 -1.66 2.33
C ARG A 34 -4.78 -2.63 1.80
N ARG A 35 -5.11 -3.69 2.53
CA ARG A 35 -6.19 -4.61 2.14
C ARG A 35 -7.56 -3.94 2.14
N GLN A 36 -7.82 -3.02 3.08
CA GLN A 36 -9.08 -2.30 3.16
C GLN A 36 -9.23 -1.33 1.98
N GLU A 37 -8.16 -0.64 1.60
CA GLU A 37 -8.10 0.20 0.40
C GLU A 37 -8.40 -0.60 -0.87
N ILE A 38 -7.71 -1.72 -1.08
CA ILE A 38 -7.96 -2.63 -2.22
C ILE A 38 -9.42 -3.10 -2.25
N ALA A 39 -9.99 -3.43 -1.09
CA ALA A 39 -11.39 -3.86 -1.02
C ALA A 39 -12.36 -2.75 -1.40
N GLN A 40 -12.08 -1.50 -1.00
CA GLN A 40 -12.89 -0.33 -1.37
C GLN A 40 -12.81 -0.07 -2.88
N ASP A 41 -11.62 -0.10 -3.45
CA ASP A 41 -11.41 0.11 -4.90
C ASP A 41 -12.07 -0.98 -5.73
N ALA A 42 -11.98 -2.24 -5.30
CA ALA A 42 -12.64 -3.36 -5.95
C ALA A 42 -14.17 -3.20 -5.92
N GLN A 43 -14.73 -2.76 -4.79
CA GLN A 43 -16.17 -2.49 -4.68
C GLN A 43 -16.61 -1.34 -5.59
N HIS A 44 -15.82 -0.27 -5.65
CA HIS A 44 -16.10 0.87 -6.51
C HIS A 44 -16.06 0.47 -7.99
N SER A 45 -15.02 -0.25 -8.41
CA SER A 45 -14.86 -0.78 -9.77
C SER A 45 -16.01 -1.71 -10.16
N LEU A 46 -16.43 -2.61 -9.26
CA LEU A 46 -17.55 -3.51 -9.50
C LEU A 46 -18.88 -2.75 -9.65
N ALA A 47 -19.09 -1.69 -8.86
CA ALA A 47 -20.28 -0.85 -8.97
C ALA A 47 -20.32 -0.10 -10.32
N ALA A 48 -19.20 0.49 -10.73
CA ALA A 48 -19.07 1.17 -12.02
C ALA A 48 -19.32 0.21 -13.21
N TYR A 49 -18.81 -1.02 -13.12
CA TYR A 49 -19.07 -2.08 -14.10
C TYR A 49 -20.56 -2.39 -14.23
N ARG A 50 -21.22 -2.63 -13.09
CA ARG A 50 -22.66 -2.94 -13.06
C ARG A 50 -23.53 -1.78 -13.52
N ALA A 51 -23.08 -0.54 -13.31
CA ALA A 51 -23.76 0.66 -13.78
C ALA A 51 -23.54 0.92 -15.29
N GLY A 52 -22.71 0.12 -15.98
CA GLY A 52 -22.39 0.31 -17.40
C GLY A 52 -21.53 1.56 -17.65
N GLN A 53 -20.85 2.07 -16.62
CA GLN A 53 -20.03 3.28 -16.69
C GLN A 53 -18.61 2.99 -17.19
N LEU A 54 -18.19 1.73 -17.20
CA LEU A 54 -16.92 1.30 -17.76
C LEU A 54 -17.09 0.99 -19.24
N ALA A 55 -16.40 1.77 -20.08
CA ALA A 55 -16.27 1.47 -21.49
C ALA A 55 -15.41 0.20 -21.68
N PRO A 56 -15.74 -0.68 -22.63
CA PRO A 56 -14.87 -1.78 -22.98
C PRO A 56 -13.53 -1.23 -23.51
N GLN A 57 -12.44 -1.60 -22.84
CA GLN A 57 -11.08 -1.30 -23.29
C GLN A 57 -10.46 -2.55 -23.94
N PRO A 58 -9.68 -2.38 -25.01
CA PRO A 58 -8.94 -3.48 -25.62
C PRO A 58 -7.89 -4.03 -24.66
N LEU A 59 -7.69 -5.34 -24.69
CA LEU A 59 -6.79 -6.05 -23.76
C LEU A 59 -5.34 -5.54 -23.86
N GLU A 60 -4.92 -5.14 -25.06
CA GLU A 60 -3.58 -4.63 -25.34
C GLU A 60 -3.29 -3.33 -24.57
N GLU A 61 -4.29 -2.45 -24.45
CA GLU A 61 -4.17 -1.19 -23.69
C GLU A 61 -4.11 -1.47 -22.18
N ILE A 62 -4.93 -2.40 -21.68
CA ILE A 62 -4.93 -2.81 -20.27
C ILE A 62 -3.58 -3.44 -19.88
N LEU A 63 -3.02 -4.29 -20.75
CA LEU A 63 -1.72 -4.91 -20.53
C LEU A 63 -0.58 -3.89 -20.57
N ALA A 64 -0.66 -2.89 -21.46
CA ALA A 64 0.35 -1.83 -21.51
C ALA A 64 0.34 -0.96 -20.25
N GLU A 65 -0.84 -0.58 -19.77
CA GLU A 65 -1.00 0.20 -18.52
C GLU A 65 -0.53 -0.58 -17.29
N LEU A 66 -0.85 -1.87 -17.20
CA LEU A 66 -0.40 -2.73 -16.10
C LEU A 66 1.12 -2.86 -16.05
N HIS A 67 1.78 -3.09 -17.19
CA HIS A 67 3.24 -3.18 -17.21
C HIS A 67 3.89 -1.84 -16.84
N ALA A 68 3.38 -0.72 -17.37
CA ALA A 68 3.91 0.61 -17.03
C ALA A 68 3.79 0.91 -15.52
N GLY A 69 2.67 0.57 -14.90
CA GLY A 69 2.49 0.77 -13.45
C GLY A 69 3.36 -0.11 -12.56
N LEU A 70 3.79 -1.28 -13.05
CA LEU A 70 4.74 -2.16 -12.34
C LEU A 70 6.19 -1.65 -12.47
N ASP A 71 6.55 -1.07 -13.62
CA ASP A 71 7.87 -0.49 -13.84
C ASP A 71 8.08 0.80 -13.00
N ASP A 72 7.02 1.59 -12.78
CA ASP A 72 7.06 2.80 -11.94
C ASP A 72 7.23 2.50 -10.43
N GLU A 73 6.76 1.34 -9.92
CA GLU A 73 6.96 0.92 -8.52
C GLU A 73 8.41 0.49 -8.23
N ASP A 74 9.20 0.13 -9.26
CA ASP A 74 10.60 -0.31 -9.14
C ASP A 74 11.60 0.87 -9.18
N GLU A 75 11.25 2.02 -9.75
CA GLU A 75 12.13 3.21 -9.78
C GLU A 75 12.27 3.91 -8.41
N ASP A 76 11.25 3.85 -7.54
CA ASP A 76 11.29 4.51 -6.23
C ASP A 76 12.20 3.77 -5.20
N ILE A 77 12.56 2.51 -5.46
CA ILE A 77 13.45 1.71 -4.60
C ILE A 77 14.94 1.93 -4.96
N THR A 78 15.25 2.43 -6.16
CA THR A 78 16.64 2.56 -6.63
C THR A 78 17.26 3.95 -6.48
N SER A 79 16.49 4.97 -6.09
CA SER A 79 16.96 6.37 -5.98
C SER A 79 17.56 6.75 -4.61
N HIS A 80 17.94 5.79 -3.77
CA HIS A 80 18.66 6.04 -2.50
C HIS A 80 20.00 5.27 -2.45
N GLN A 81 20.90 5.58 -3.39
CA GLN A 81 22.35 5.30 -3.27
C GLN A 81 23.16 6.60 -3.36
#